data_AF-A0A0M8KQ15-F1
#
_entry.id   AF-A0A0M8KQ15-F1
#
_cell.length_a   1.000
_cell.length_b   1.000
_cell.length_c   1.000
_cell.angle_alpha   90.00
_cell.angle_beta   90.00
_cell.angle_gamma   90.00
#
_symmetry.space_group_name_H-M   'P 1'
#
loop_
_entity.id
_entity.type
_entity.pdbx_description
1 polymer ?
#
loop_
_entity_poly.entity_id
_entity_poly.type
_entity_poly.pdbx_seq_one_letter_code
_entity_poly.pdbx_strand_id
1 'polypeptide(L)'
;MPTSVPVSTAQAHVVTLTTKYGWSIATLAKTLGYGESTLHAIRSGRWQFIGGELSEDILCIPLDPAPGWAPGAVTKPRPDLVLVDPARTHLEALLAQGWTKRGVGAAAGCSHSTISLIASGESTWTRAVIADAILAIPVQEVAA
;
A
#
# COMPACT_ATOMS: atom_id res chain seq x y z
N MET A 1 4.89 12.91 15.52
CA MET A 1 5.65 11.83 16.19
C MET A 1 5.08 10.51 15.69
N PRO A 2 5.90 9.52 15.28
CA PRO A 2 5.37 8.20 14.94
C PRO A 2 4.80 7.57 16.22
N THR A 3 3.48 7.46 16.31
CA THR A 3 2.79 6.76 17.40
C THR A 3 2.99 5.27 17.21
N SER A 4 3.72 4.65 18.12
CA SER A 4 3.83 3.19 18.20
C SER A 4 2.63 2.65 18.96
N VAL A 5 1.92 1.68 18.39
CA VAL A 5 0.72 1.08 19.00
C VAL A 5 0.87 -0.43 19.15
N PRO A 6 0.24 -1.05 20.17
CA PRO A 6 0.29 -2.49 20.36
C PRO A 6 -0.23 -3.24 19.11
N VAL A 7 0.49 -4.28 18.69
CA VAL A 7 0.09 -5.05 17.51
C VAL A 7 -1.23 -5.80 17.71
N SER A 8 -1.61 -6.08 18.97
CA SER A 8 -2.69 -7.01 19.32
C SER A 8 -4.03 -6.65 18.67
N THR A 9 -4.35 -5.35 18.60
CA THR A 9 -5.58 -4.86 17.97
C THR A 9 -5.59 -5.15 16.47
N ALA A 10 -4.50 -4.81 15.77
CA ALA A 10 -4.37 -5.08 14.34
C ALA A 10 -4.25 -6.59 14.03
N GLN A 11 -3.56 -7.35 14.89
CA GLN A 11 -3.43 -8.80 14.77
C GLN A 11 -4.79 -9.49 14.86
N ALA A 12 -5.61 -9.15 15.84
CA ALA A 12 -6.95 -9.75 15.99
C ALA A 12 -7.81 -9.51 14.75
N HIS A 13 -7.69 -8.33 14.15
CA HIS A 13 -8.38 -7.97 12.91
C HIS A 13 -7.90 -8.79 11.71
N VAL A 14 -6.58 -8.88 11.51
CA VAL A 14 -5.97 -9.71 10.44
C VAL A 14 -6.32 -11.18 10.62
N VAL A 15 -6.30 -11.70 11.85
CA VAL A 15 -6.73 -13.07 12.14
C VAL A 15 -8.19 -13.25 11.73
N THR A 16 -9.08 -12.34 12.11
CA THR A 16 -10.51 -12.42 11.76
C THR A 16 -10.72 -12.40 10.24
N LEU A 17 -10.06 -11.49 9.52
CA LEU A 17 -10.12 -11.42 8.05
C LEU A 17 -9.67 -12.72 7.39
N THR A 18 -8.58 -13.32 7.89
CA THR A 18 -8.02 -14.55 7.29
C THR A 18 -8.78 -15.83 7.68
N THR A 19 -9.27 -15.94 8.92
CA THR A 19 -9.91 -17.18 9.40
C THR A 19 -11.43 -17.20 9.19
N LYS A 20 -12.11 -16.07 9.45
CA LYS A 20 -13.58 -15.98 9.35
C LYS A 20 -14.03 -15.63 7.95
N TYR A 21 -13.32 -14.73 7.27
CA TYR A 21 -13.71 -14.22 5.95
C TYR A 21 -12.87 -14.78 4.80
N GLY A 22 -11.91 -15.67 5.08
CA GLY A 22 -11.14 -16.39 4.06
C GLY A 22 -10.16 -15.54 3.25
N TRP A 23 -9.82 -14.33 3.72
CA TRP A 23 -8.85 -13.49 3.02
C TRP A 23 -7.46 -14.13 3.05
N SER A 24 -6.77 -14.12 1.91
CA SER A 24 -5.35 -14.49 1.89
C SER A 24 -4.49 -13.33 2.40
N ILE A 25 -3.32 -13.65 2.97
CA ILE A 25 -2.34 -12.62 3.36
C ILE A 25 -1.87 -11.81 2.15
N ALA A 26 -1.67 -12.47 1.00
CA ALA A 26 -1.30 -11.79 -0.25
C ALA A 26 -2.36 -10.76 -0.68
N THR A 27 -3.65 -11.12 -0.59
CA THR A 27 -4.75 -10.20 -0.89
C THR A 27 -4.77 -9.02 0.07
N LEU A 28 -4.59 -9.26 1.37
CA LEU A 28 -4.54 -8.18 2.37
C LEU A 28 -3.33 -7.26 2.14
N ALA A 29 -2.16 -7.82 1.86
CA ALA A 29 -0.93 -7.09 1.60
C ALA A 29 -1.09 -6.16 0.40
N LYS A 30 -1.63 -6.71 -0.70
CA LYS A 30 -1.94 -5.97 -1.93
C LYS A 30 -2.98 -4.88 -1.74
N THR A 31 -3.99 -5.14 -0.89
CA THR A 31 -5.05 -4.18 -0.55
C THR A 31 -4.52 -3.03 0.28
N LEU A 32 -3.66 -3.30 1.26
CA LEU A 32 -3.11 -2.30 2.16
C LEU A 32 -1.84 -1.62 1.62
N GLY A 33 -1.23 -2.15 0.57
CA GLY A 33 0.01 -1.63 0.00
C GLY A 33 1.25 -1.87 0.87
N TYR A 34 1.21 -2.90 1.71
CA TYR A 34 2.35 -3.34 2.54
C TYR A 34 2.87 -4.70 2.05
N GLY A 35 4.15 -4.98 2.28
CA GLY A 35 4.72 -6.28 1.94
C GLY A 35 4.07 -7.44 2.70
N GLU A 36 3.96 -8.61 2.07
CA GLU A 36 3.38 -9.81 2.69
C GLU A 36 4.09 -10.22 3.99
N SER A 37 5.41 -10.05 4.03
CA SER A 37 6.24 -10.29 5.21
C SER A 37 5.80 -9.46 6.43
N THR A 38 5.36 -8.21 6.20
CA THR A 38 4.86 -7.32 7.25
C THR A 38 3.56 -7.88 7.83
N LEU A 39 2.61 -8.29 6.98
CA LEU A 39 1.35 -8.85 7.46
C LEU A 39 1.52 -10.23 8.09
N HIS A 40 2.46 -11.05 7.61
CA HIS A 40 2.82 -12.30 8.25
C HIS A 40 3.38 -12.10 9.65
N ALA A 41 4.26 -11.10 9.85
CA ALA A 41 4.81 -10.76 11.16
C ALA A 41 3.72 -10.29 12.13
N ILE A 42 2.75 -9.51 11.66
CA ILE A 42 1.60 -9.06 12.45
C ILE A 42 0.71 -10.24 12.82
N ARG A 43 0.29 -11.06 11.85
CA ARG A 43 -0.61 -12.20 12.09
C ARG A 43 -0.01 -13.20 13.08
N SER A 44 1.28 -13.49 12.95
CA SER A 44 2.01 -14.41 13.84
C SER A 44 2.28 -13.84 15.23
N GLY A 45 1.99 -12.56 15.48
CA GLY A 45 2.32 -11.90 16.75
C GLY A 45 3.83 -11.77 16.98
N ARG A 46 4.64 -11.84 15.92
CA ARG A 46 6.11 -11.74 16.01
C ARG A 46 6.55 -10.37 16.50
N TRP A 47 5.77 -9.33 16.22
CA TRP A 47 6.05 -7.96 16.65
C TRP A 47 5.18 -7.60 17.85
N GLN A 48 5.70 -6.79 18.76
CA GLN A 48 4.91 -6.30 19.89
C GLN A 48 4.21 -4.98 19.57
N PHE A 49 4.82 -4.18 18.68
CA PHE A 49 4.34 -2.87 18.28
C PHE A 49 4.44 -2.66 16.77
N ILE A 50 3.55 -1.83 16.25
CA ILE A 50 3.54 -1.36 14.87
C ILE A 50 3.34 0.15 14.83
N GLY A 51 3.65 0.78 13.70
CA GLY A 51 3.31 2.18 13.49
C GLY A 51 1.79 2.39 13.49
N GLY A 52 1.33 3.49 14.07
CA GLY A 52 -0.09 3.84 14.17
C GLY A 52 -0.78 3.87 12.80
N GLU A 53 -0.08 4.37 11.78
CA GLU A 53 -0.59 4.36 10.40
C GLU A 53 -0.91 2.94 9.92
N LEU A 54 -0.01 1.97 10.11
CA LEU A 54 -0.25 0.57 9.71
C LEU A 54 -1.40 -0.06 10.51
N SER A 55 -1.51 0.27 11.80
CA SER A 55 -2.62 -0.22 12.62
C SER A 55 -3.95 0.32 12.13
N GLU A 56 -4.05 1.62 11.87
CA GLU A 56 -5.26 2.25 11.35
C GLU A 56 -5.63 1.69 9.98
N ASP A 57 -4.65 1.48 9.10
CA ASP A 57 -4.87 0.90 7.76
C ASP A 57 -5.54 -0.48 7.84
N ILE A 58 -5.05 -1.33 8.74
CA ILE A 58 -5.62 -2.66 8.99
C ILE A 58 -7.04 -2.53 9.55
N LEU A 59 -7.27 -1.64 10.51
CA LEU A 59 -8.55 -1.49 11.21
C LEU A 59 -9.62 -0.81 10.35
N CYS A 60 -9.23 -0.04 9.34
CA CYS A 60 -10.18 0.55 8.39
C CYS A 60 -10.79 -0.48 7.41
N ILE A 61 -10.25 -1.71 7.31
CA ILE A 61 -10.92 -2.78 6.56
C ILE A 61 -12.18 -3.20 7.34
N PRO A 62 -13.39 -3.05 6.78
CA PRO A 62 -14.61 -3.44 7.48
C PRO A 62 -14.63 -4.96 7.72
N LEU A 63 -14.89 -5.36 8.97
CA LEU A 63 -15.15 -6.76 9.31
C LEU A 63 -16.58 -7.19 8.99
N ASP A 64 -17.47 -6.26 8.64
CA ASP A 64 -18.83 -6.58 8.23
C ASP A 64 -19.02 -6.21 6.75
N PRO A 65 -18.97 -7.21 5.86
CA PRO A 65 -19.03 -6.95 4.43
C PRO A 65 -20.47 -6.65 4.00
N ALA A 66 -20.69 -5.45 3.44
CA ALA A 66 -21.98 -5.09 2.85
C ALA A 66 -22.43 -6.17 1.83
N PRO A 67 -23.74 -6.42 1.65
CA PRO A 67 -24.23 -7.41 0.70
C PRO A 67 -23.66 -7.15 -0.71
N GLY A 68 -22.97 -8.15 -1.26
CA GLY A 68 -22.24 -8.06 -2.54
C GLY A 68 -20.72 -7.91 -2.43
N TRP A 69 -20.18 -7.82 -1.21
CA TRP A 69 -18.74 -7.80 -0.97
C TRP A 69 -18.14 -9.20 -1.15
N ALA A 70 -17.13 -9.31 -2.01
CA ALA A 70 -16.35 -10.52 -2.23
C ALA A 70 -14.94 -10.36 -1.63
N PRO A 71 -14.32 -11.42 -1.09
CA PRO A 71 -12.90 -11.43 -0.76
C PRO A 71 -12.07 -10.99 -1.98
N GLY A 72 -11.26 -9.95 -1.83
CA GLY A 72 -10.49 -9.36 -2.94
C GLY A 72 -11.24 -8.32 -3.79
N ALA A 73 -12.51 -8.02 -3.47
CA ALA A 73 -13.14 -6.78 -3.93
C ALA A 73 -12.32 -5.62 -3.35
N VAL A 74 -11.70 -4.86 -4.25
CA VAL A 74 -10.81 -3.75 -3.92
C VAL A 74 -11.63 -2.65 -3.26
N THR A 75 -11.81 -2.76 -1.94
CA THR A 75 -12.46 -1.72 -1.13
C THR A 75 -11.41 -0.69 -0.78
N LYS A 76 -11.72 0.58 -1.04
CA LYS A 76 -10.85 1.71 -0.73
C LYS A 76 -10.60 1.70 0.79
N PRO A 77 -9.39 1.38 1.28
CA PRO A 77 -9.18 1.16 2.71
C PRO A 77 -9.30 2.47 3.49
N ARG A 78 -8.94 3.61 2.85
CA ARG A 78 -9.03 4.94 3.45
C ARG A 78 -9.43 6.00 2.44
N PRO A 79 -10.06 7.10 2.86
CA PRO A 79 -10.44 8.19 1.96
C PRO A 79 -9.26 8.88 1.27
N ASP A 80 -8.06 8.87 1.86
CA ASP A 80 -6.84 9.48 1.31
C ASP A 80 -6.05 8.55 0.35
N LEU A 81 -6.44 7.29 0.23
CA LEU A 81 -5.82 6.36 -0.70
C LEU A 81 -6.41 6.53 -2.12
N VAL A 82 -5.56 6.46 -3.14
CA VAL A 82 -5.95 6.48 -4.55
C VAL A 82 -5.36 5.27 -5.26
N LEU A 83 -5.96 4.90 -6.39
CA LEU A 83 -5.45 3.79 -7.20
C LEU A 83 -4.03 4.10 -7.65
N VAL A 84 -3.15 3.11 -7.55
CA VAL A 84 -1.74 3.23 -7.94
C VAL A 84 -1.56 3.30 -9.44
N ASP A 85 -2.49 2.75 -10.22
CA ASP A 85 -2.31 2.54 -11.66
C ASP A 85 -1.87 3.80 -12.43
N PRO A 86 -2.48 5.00 -12.24
CA PRO A 86 -2.02 6.21 -12.92
C PRO A 86 -0.56 6.57 -12.56
N ALA A 87 -0.21 6.52 -11.28
CA ALA A 87 1.14 6.80 -10.81
C ALA A 87 2.15 5.74 -11.29
N ARG A 88 1.73 4.47 -11.40
CA ARG A 88 2.58 3.38 -11.93
C ARG A 88 2.85 3.56 -13.41
N THR A 89 1.83 3.83 -14.22
CA THR A 89 2.02 4.10 -15.66
C THR A 89 2.95 5.29 -15.88
N HIS A 90 2.81 6.34 -15.08
CA HIS A 90 3.71 7.50 -15.15
C HIS A 90 5.14 7.16 -14.71
N LEU A 91 5.27 6.37 -13.63
CA LEU A 91 6.56 5.86 -13.18
C LEU A 91 7.25 5.01 -14.27
N GLU A 92 6.52 4.13 -14.93
CA GLU A 92 7.05 3.32 -16.05
C GLU A 92 7.54 4.21 -17.20
N ALA A 93 6.82 5.29 -17.52
CA ALA A 93 7.26 6.27 -18.51
C ALA A 93 8.56 6.98 -18.10
N LEU A 94 8.69 7.40 -16.84
CA LEU A 94 9.93 7.99 -16.32
C LEU A 94 11.10 7.00 -16.39
N LEU A 95 10.87 5.74 -16.01
CA LEU A 95 11.89 4.69 -16.07
C LEU A 95 12.33 4.41 -17.51
N ALA A 96 11.39 4.42 -18.48
CA ALA A 96 11.70 4.28 -19.90
C ALA A 96 12.56 5.44 -20.44
N GLN A 97 12.45 6.62 -19.84
CA GLN A 97 13.30 7.80 -20.13
C GLN A 97 14.66 7.78 -19.43
N GLY A 98 15.00 6.67 -18.75
CA GLY A 98 16.28 6.51 -18.08
C GLY A 98 16.31 7.07 -16.65
N TRP A 99 15.18 7.49 -16.08
CA TRP A 99 15.13 7.79 -14.66
C TRP A 99 15.39 6.53 -13.84
N THR A 100 16.07 6.68 -12.72
CA THR A 100 16.24 5.59 -11.75
C THR A 100 15.13 5.62 -10.72
N LYS A 101 14.72 4.47 -10.17
CA LYS A 101 13.76 4.40 -9.04
C LYS A 101 14.18 5.29 -7.87
N ARG A 102 15.49 5.37 -7.61
CA ARG A 102 16.06 6.27 -6.58
C ARG A 102 15.88 7.74 -6.95
N GLY A 103 16.12 8.12 -8.20
CA GLY A 103 15.93 9.48 -8.69
C GLY A 103 14.47 9.92 -8.62
N VAL A 104 13.55 9.04 -9.02
CA VAL A 104 12.10 9.30 -8.89
C VAL A 104 11.70 9.44 -7.42
N GLY A 105 12.20 8.55 -6.55
CA GLY A 105 11.95 8.65 -5.10
C GLY A 105 12.44 9.97 -4.52
N ALA A 106 13.64 10.43 -4.89
CA ALA A 106 14.16 11.72 -4.45
C ALA A 106 13.31 12.89 -4.95
N ALA A 107 12.87 12.87 -6.20
CA ALA A 107 12.03 13.93 -6.78
C ALA A 107 10.61 13.96 -6.18
N ALA A 108 10.01 12.80 -5.94
CA ALA A 108 8.70 12.67 -5.32
C ALA A 108 8.71 12.80 -3.78
N GLY A 109 9.89 12.97 -3.15
CA GLY A 109 10.02 12.97 -1.69
C GLY A 109 9.63 11.63 -1.03
N CYS A 110 9.73 10.52 -1.77
CA CYS A 110 9.29 9.19 -1.37
C CYS A 110 10.46 8.23 -1.13
N SER A 111 10.28 7.26 -0.24
CA SER A 111 11.31 6.24 0.01
C SER A 111 11.51 5.33 -1.21
N HIS A 112 12.73 4.80 -1.37
CA HIS A 112 13.03 3.82 -2.43
C HIS A 112 12.14 2.56 -2.35
N SER A 113 11.80 2.13 -1.13
CA SER A 113 10.91 0.99 -0.90
C SER A 113 9.50 1.28 -1.42
N THR A 114 8.97 2.49 -1.19
CA THR A 114 7.66 2.93 -1.69
C THR A 114 7.63 2.91 -3.22
N ILE A 115 8.64 3.47 -3.88
CA ILE A 115 8.75 3.45 -5.34
C ILE A 115 8.87 2.02 -5.87
N SER A 116 9.59 1.15 -5.15
CA SER A 116 9.76 -0.25 -5.56
C SER A 116 8.44 -1.02 -5.50
N LEU A 117 7.64 -0.83 -4.44
CA LEU A 117 6.31 -1.44 -4.30
C LEU A 117 5.31 -0.97 -5.37
N ILE A 118 5.37 0.31 -5.72
CA ILE A 118 4.55 0.88 -6.81
C ILE A 118 4.96 0.26 -8.15
N ALA A 119 6.27 0.21 -8.43
CA ALA A 119 6.82 -0.32 -9.67
C ALA A 119 6.61 -1.83 -9.84
N SER A 120 6.66 -2.62 -8.76
CA SER A 120 6.44 -4.07 -8.84
C SER A 120 4.97 -4.46 -8.97
N GLY A 121 4.05 -3.51 -8.78
CA GLY A 121 2.62 -3.79 -8.79
C GLY A 121 2.12 -4.51 -7.53
N GLU A 122 2.97 -4.61 -6.50
CA GLU A 122 2.60 -5.20 -5.20
C GLU A 122 1.53 -4.36 -4.48
N SER A 123 1.52 -3.03 -4.68
CA SER A 123 0.51 -2.14 -4.12
C SER A 123 -0.59 -1.79 -5.12
N THR A 124 -1.86 -2.01 -4.72
CA THR A 124 -3.03 -1.54 -5.50
C THR A 124 -3.39 -0.09 -5.18
N TRP A 125 -3.13 0.32 -3.93
CA TRP A 125 -3.42 1.65 -3.42
C TRP A 125 -2.16 2.35 -2.91
N THR A 126 -2.15 3.67 -3.01
CA THR A 126 -1.11 4.53 -2.43
C THR A 126 -1.77 5.81 -1.91
N ARG A 127 -1.10 6.56 -1.05
CA ARG A 127 -1.60 7.85 -0.59
C ARG A 127 -1.72 8.82 -1.76
N ALA A 128 -2.80 9.59 -1.80
CA ALA A 128 -3.02 10.64 -2.81
C ALA A 128 -1.79 11.54 -2.95
N VAL A 129 -1.22 12.00 -1.83
CA VAL A 129 -0.01 12.83 -1.80
C VAL A 129 1.18 12.18 -2.52
N ILE A 130 1.35 10.85 -2.39
CA ILE A 130 2.44 10.12 -3.06
C ILE A 130 2.15 9.99 -4.56
N ALA A 131 0.91 9.65 -4.93
CA ALA A 131 0.51 9.57 -6.33
C ALA A 131 0.67 10.93 -7.03
N ASP A 132 0.18 12.00 -6.41
CA ASP A 132 0.28 13.37 -6.93
C ASP A 132 1.74 13.81 -7.07
N ALA A 133 2.60 13.48 -6.09
CA ALA A 133 4.02 13.80 -6.16
C ALA A 133 4.74 13.06 -7.30
N ILE A 134 4.38 11.81 -7.58
CA ILE A 134 4.93 11.06 -8.73
C ILE A 134 4.42 11.66 -10.04
N LEU A 135 3.12 11.94 -10.14
CA LEU A 135 2.49 12.51 -11.33
C LEU A 135 2.97 13.94 -11.64
N ALA A 136 3.41 14.68 -10.63
CA ALA A 136 3.97 16.01 -10.79
C ALA A 136 5.38 16.02 -11.43
N ILE A 137 6.07 14.87 -11.51
CA ILE A 137 7.38 14.80 -12.15
C ILE A 137 7.17 14.89 -13.67
N PRO A 138 7.76 15.88 -14.36
CA PRO A 138 7.59 16.01 -15.80
C PRO A 138 8.28 14.86 -16.52
N VAL A 139 7.52 14.15 -17.33
CA VAL A 139 8.02 13.24 -18.36
C VAL A 139 8.53 14.13 -19.48
N GLN A 140 9.85 14.25 -19.66
CA GLN A 140 10.40 15.04 -20.75
C GLN A 140 10.07 14.32 -22.06
N GLU A 141 9.22 14.88 -22.92
CA GLU A 141 9.05 14.36 -24.27
C GLU A 141 10.43 14.33 -24.95
N VAL A 142 10.92 13.12 -25.22
CA VAL A 142 12.10 12.96 -26.09
C VAL A 142 11.61 13.30 -27.49
N ALA A 143 11.90 14.51 -27.93
CA ALA A 143 11.79 14.84 -29.34
C ALA A 143 12.88 14.04 -30.10
N ALA A 144 12.39 13.21 -31.03
CA ALA A 144 13.10 12.40 -32.04
C ALA A 144 13.55 10.98 -31.61
#